data_AF-A0A268EXM6-F1
#
_entry.id   AF-A0A268EXM6-F1
#
_cell.length_a   1.000
_cell.length_b   1.000
_cell.length_c   1.000
_cell.angle_alpha   90.00
_cell.angle_beta   90.00
_cell.angle_gamma   90.00
#
_symmetry.space_group_name_H-M   'P 1'
#
loop_
_entity.id
_entity.type
_entity.pdbx_description
1 polymer ?
#
loop_
_entity_poly.entity_id
_entity_poly.type
_entity_poly.pdbx_seq_one_letter_code
_entity_poly.pdbx_strand_id
1 'polypeptide(L)'
;MKTDQANPHPYVGMWVTADGYIRHELLPNGRYDEARGNRNSAYQGSYTIDGDHIQYVDDTGFTADGDFREGVLYHAGMILYRT
;
A
#
# COMPACT_ATOMS: atom_id res chain seq x y z
N MET A 1 -26.20 10.91 -4.71
CA MET A 1 -25.50 9.62 -4.49
C MET A 1 -24.66 9.81 -3.25
N LYS A 2 -24.90 9.02 -2.19
CA LYS A 2 -24.16 9.16 -0.94
C LYS A 2 -22.73 8.71 -1.23
N THR A 3 -21.77 9.63 -1.23
CA THR A 3 -20.37 9.26 -1.09
C THR A 3 -20.25 8.71 0.32
N ASP A 4 -20.33 7.38 0.45
CA ASP A 4 -19.83 6.69 1.62
C ASP A 4 -18.43 7.24 1.86
N GLN A 5 -18.29 8.05 2.90
CA GLN A 5 -16.99 8.49 3.36
C GLN A 5 -16.29 7.19 3.72
N ALA A 6 -15.47 6.70 2.79
CA ALA A 6 -14.63 5.54 2.96
C ALA A 6 -13.85 5.84 4.23
N ASN A 7 -14.27 5.23 5.33
CA ASN A 7 -13.55 5.31 6.57
C ASN A 7 -12.16 4.84 6.18
N PRO A 8 -11.11 5.70 6.23
CA PRO A 8 -9.80 5.30 5.76
C PRO A 8 -9.47 4.06 6.57
N HIS A 9 -9.41 2.92 5.88
CA HIS A 9 -9.15 1.63 6.52
C HIS A 9 -7.89 1.78 7.38
N PRO A 10 -7.73 1.03 8.47
CA PRO A 10 -6.71 1.29 9.47
C PRO A 10 -5.27 1.33 8.92
N TYR A 11 -5.06 0.78 7.72
CA TYR A 11 -3.78 0.70 7.03
C TYR A 11 -3.39 1.92 6.17
N VAL A 12 -4.25 2.95 6.02
CA VAL A 12 -3.87 4.21 5.32
C VAL A 12 -2.61 4.81 5.96
N GLY A 13 -1.66 5.23 5.15
CA GLY A 13 -0.42 5.85 5.59
C GLY A 13 0.81 5.28 4.90
N MET A 14 1.97 5.67 5.41
CA MET A 14 3.27 5.33 4.84
C MET A 14 3.82 4.04 5.45
N TRP A 15 4.26 3.13 4.57
CA TRP A 15 4.89 1.87 4.88
C TRP A 15 6.30 1.86 4.31
N VAL A 16 7.30 1.55 5.13
CA VAL A 16 8.70 1.74 4.76
C VAL A 16 9.50 0.50 5.08
N THR A 17 10.41 0.08 4.20
CA THR A 17 11.35 -1.01 4.50
C THR A 17 12.29 -0.61 5.63
N ALA A 18 12.85 -1.59 6.35
CA ALA A 18 13.74 -1.33 7.49
C ALA A 18 14.93 -0.40 7.17
N ASP A 19 15.41 -0.44 5.94
CA ASP A 19 16.52 0.38 5.43
C ASP A 19 16.08 1.75 4.86
N GLY A 20 14.78 2.04 4.83
CA GLY A 20 14.23 3.27 4.27
C GLY A 20 14.24 3.32 2.73
N TYR A 21 14.70 2.28 2.05
CA TYR A 21 14.89 2.32 0.60
C TYR A 21 13.57 2.34 -0.16
N ILE A 22 12.56 1.62 0.33
CA ILE A 22 11.22 1.58 -0.28
C ILE A 22 10.25 2.31 0.64
N ARG A 23 9.49 3.24 0.07
CA ARG A 23 8.41 3.97 0.73
C ARG A 23 7.13 3.74 -0.05
N HIS A 24 6.14 3.14 0.60
CA HIS A 24 4.89 2.70 0.01
C HIS A 24 3.73 3.38 0.75
N GLU A 25 3.07 4.31 0.10
CA GLU A 25 1.99 5.10 0.67
C GLU A 25 0.62 4.53 0.26
N LEU A 26 -0.21 4.18 1.23
CA LEU A 26 -1.61 3.82 1.02
C LEU A 26 -2.49 5.05 1.27
N LEU A 27 -3.13 5.57 0.22
CA LEU A 27 -3.92 6.80 0.24
C LEU A 27 -5.39 6.53 0.56
N PRO A 28 -6.10 7.43 1.26
CA PRO A 28 -7.49 7.23 1.69
C PRO A 28 -8.51 7.06 0.55
N ASN A 29 -8.12 7.36 -0.69
CA ASN A 29 -8.93 7.16 -1.89
C ASN A 29 -8.76 5.76 -2.53
N GLY A 30 -8.08 4.82 -1.86
CA GLY A 30 -7.84 3.47 -2.37
C GLY A 30 -6.73 3.39 -3.42
N ARG A 31 -5.85 4.40 -3.47
CA ARG A 31 -4.69 4.44 -4.38
C ARG A 31 -3.40 4.28 -3.60
N TYR A 32 -2.40 3.65 -4.20
CA TYR A 32 -1.06 3.60 -3.61
C TYR A 32 -0.02 4.29 -4.50
N ASP A 33 1.05 4.78 -3.86
CA ASP A 33 2.27 5.24 -4.51
C ASP A 33 3.48 4.57 -3.85
N GLU A 34 4.36 3.98 -4.66
CA GLU A 34 5.60 3.40 -4.18
C GLU A 34 6.80 4.16 -4.75
N ALA A 35 7.66 4.66 -3.88
CA ALA A 35 8.96 5.20 -4.21
C ALA A 35 10.08 4.21 -3.82
N ARG A 36 11.10 4.11 -4.68
CA ARG A 36 12.30 3.29 -4.45
C ARG A 36 13.55 4.14 -4.58
N GLY A 37 14.25 4.38 -3.47
CA GLY A 37 15.40 5.28 -3.39
C GLY A 37 15.05 6.68 -3.92
N ASN A 38 15.77 7.09 -4.97
CA ASN A 38 15.58 8.39 -5.62
C ASN A 38 14.46 8.39 -6.69
N ARG A 39 13.93 7.22 -7.04
CA ARG A 39 12.82 7.11 -8.00
C ARG A 39 11.50 7.22 -7.23
N ASN A 40 10.93 8.41 -7.25
CA ASN A 40 9.57 8.64 -6.79
C ASN A 40 8.58 7.95 -7.75
N SER A 41 7.45 7.45 -7.22
CA SER A 41 6.39 6.88 -8.04
C SER A 41 6.86 5.77 -8.99
N ALA A 42 7.69 4.87 -8.48
CA ALA A 42 8.14 3.68 -9.19
C ALA A 42 6.97 2.79 -9.59
N TYR A 43 5.96 2.67 -8.73
CA TYR A 43 4.69 1.99 -8.97
C TYR A 43 3.53 2.80 -8.40
N GLN A 44 2.41 2.79 -9.11
CA GLN A 44 1.16 3.39 -8.69
C GLN A 44 0.00 2.54 -9.15
N GLY A 45 -1.08 2.57 -8.37
CA GLY A 45 -2.25 1.77 -8.70
C GLY A 45 -3.35 1.93 -7.69
N SER A 46 -4.34 1.06 -7.81
CA SER A 46 -5.42 0.93 -6.85
C SER A 46 -5.18 -0.28 -5.96
N TYR A 47 -5.78 -0.27 -4.78
CA TYR A 47 -5.78 -1.43 -3.91
C TYR A 47 -7.14 -1.64 -3.25
N THR A 48 -7.37 -2.87 -2.81
CA THR A 48 -8.52 -3.27 -2.01
C THR A 48 -8.05 -4.05 -0.79
N ILE A 49 -8.77 -3.94 0.32
CA ILE A 49 -8.46 -4.63 1.57
C ILE A 49 -9.64 -5.52 1.95
N ASP A 50 -9.32 -6.76 2.31
CA ASP A 50 -10.25 -7.73 2.88
C ASP A 50 -9.67 -8.27 4.19
N GLY A 51 -10.20 -7.82 5.32
CA GLY A 51 -9.65 -8.12 6.64
C GLY A 51 -8.24 -7.58 6.82
N ASP A 52 -7.26 -8.48 6.90
CA ASP A 52 -5.82 -8.20 6.98
C ASP A 52 -5.08 -8.46 5.66
N HIS A 53 -5.79 -8.82 4.59
CA HIS A 53 -5.24 -9.04 3.27
C HIS A 53 -5.41 -7.80 2.38
N ILE A 54 -4.41 -7.50 1.56
CA ILE A 54 -4.43 -6.41 0.58
C ILE A 54 -4.13 -6.93 -0.82
N GLN A 55 -4.92 -6.47 -1.78
CA GLN A 55 -4.81 -6.75 -3.20
C GLN A 55 -4.53 -5.46 -3.95
N TYR A 56 -3.62 -5.51 -4.92
CA TYR A 56 -3.18 -4.38 -5.72
C TYR A 56 -3.45 -4.64 -7.20
N VAL A 57 -3.84 -3.58 -7.89
CA VAL A 57 -3.85 -3.51 -9.36
C VAL A 57 -3.12 -2.23 -9.74
N ASP A 58 -1.93 -2.35 -10.31
CA ASP A 58 -1.19 -1.20 -10.80
C ASP A 58 -1.83 -0.62 -12.07
N ASP A 59 -1.49 0.62 -12.42
CA ASP A 59 -2.06 1.31 -13.58
C ASP A 59 -1.65 0.67 -14.92
N THR A 60 -0.67 -0.24 -14.93
CA THR A 60 -0.27 -1.05 -16.11
C THR A 60 -0.99 -2.39 -16.21
N GLY A 61 -1.76 -2.79 -15.20
CA GLY A 61 -2.53 -4.04 -15.15
C GLY A 61 -1.82 -5.22 -14.47
N PHE A 62 -0.63 -5.01 -13.91
CA PHE A 62 0.04 -5.92 -13.00
C PHE A 62 -0.70 -5.99 -11.65
N THR A 63 -0.84 -7.21 -11.14
CA THR A 63 -1.48 -7.50 -9.87
C THR A 63 -0.45 -7.94 -8.84
N ALA A 64 -0.64 -7.54 -7.60
CA ALA A 64 0.16 -8.03 -6.48
C ALA A 64 -0.70 -8.11 -5.23
N ASP A 65 -0.21 -8.80 -4.21
CA ASP A 65 -0.93 -9.00 -2.96
C ASP A 65 0.02 -8.90 -1.76
N GLY A 66 -0.56 -8.79 -0.58
CA GLY A 66 0.16 -8.80 0.68
C GLY A 66 -0.76 -8.96 1.88
N ASP A 67 -0.15 -9.08 3.05
CA ASP A 67 -0.86 -9.25 4.32
C ASP A 67 -0.32 -8.30 5.38
N PHE A 68 -1.22 -7.76 6.19
CA PHE A 68 -0.90 -7.04 7.42
C PHE A 68 -0.83 -8.04 8.58
N ARG A 69 0.33 -8.22 9.17
CA ARG A 69 0.53 -9.12 10.31
C ARG A 69 1.18 -8.35 11.44
N GLU A 70 0.48 -8.26 12.58
CA GLU A 70 0.99 -7.60 13.79
C GLU A 70 1.48 -6.15 13.54
N GLY A 71 0.79 -5.42 12.66
CA GLY A 71 1.16 -4.03 12.32
C GLY A 71 2.28 -3.88 11.29
N VAL A 72 2.68 -4.97 10.64
CA VAL A 72 3.71 -5.02 9.58
C VAL A 72 3.07 -5.47 8.27
N LEU A 73 3.43 -4.83 7.15
CA LEU A 73 2.98 -5.21 5.82
C LEU A 73 3.99 -6.16 5.18
N TYR A 74 3.54 -7.36 4.84
CA TYR A 74 4.27 -8.37 4.08
C TYR A 74 3.76 -8.37 2.65
N HIS A 75 4.57 -7.92 1.70
CA HIS A 75 4.13 -7.71 0.32
C HIS A 75 5.27 -7.98 -0.65
N ALA A 76 5.05 -8.80 -1.67
CA ALA A 76 6.02 -9.09 -2.75
C ALA A 76 7.44 -9.43 -2.24
N GLY A 77 7.54 -10.20 -1.15
CA GLY A 77 8.82 -10.57 -0.52
C GLY A 77 9.47 -9.48 0.34
N MET A 78 8.81 -8.32 0.48
CA MET A 78 9.25 -7.20 1.30
C MET A 78 8.52 -7.20 2.65
N ILE A 79 9.19 -6.63 3.64
CA ILE A 79 8.64 -6.36 4.98
C ILE A 79 8.67 -4.84 5.16
N LEU A 80 7.50 -4.24 5.34
CA LEU A 80 7.35 -2.80 5.49
C LEU A 80 6.70 -2.46 6.85
N TYR A 81 7.20 -1.41 7.46
CA TYR A 81 6.79 -0.92 8.77
C TYR A 81 6.07 0.41 8.61
N ARG A 82 5.06 0.64 9.44
CA ARG A 82 4.35 1.91 9.46
C ARG A 82 5.21 2.99 10.12
N THR A 83 5.22 4.19 9.54
CA THR A 83 5.88 5.39 10.12
C THR A 83 4.90 6.34 10.78
#